data_AF-A0A514BRY0-F1
#
_entry.id   AF-A0A514BRY0-F1
#
_cell.length_a   1.000
_cell.length_b   1.000
_cell.length_c   1.000
_cell.angle_alpha   90.00
_cell.angle_beta   90.00
_cell.angle_gamma   90.00
#
_symmetry.space_group_name_H-M   'P 1'
#
loop_
_entity.id
_entity.type
_entity.pdbx_description
1 polymer ?
#
loop_
_entity_poly.entity_id
_entity_poly.type
_entity_poly.pdbx_seq_one_letter_code
_entity_poly.pdbx_strand_id
1 'polypeptide(L)'
;MSTLGERKCALLLVTLRKGDRRHLLARLPAASARSVRRLVAELEALPLPVSDLAQILLADEVRGLTTQTSIDLNQLMALSGQLPPLWFARVLSVWGGVNHAFCLSLLESSYADKVKDELQGFSPMPPKLLEAVKAEVMHVVQPDREAA
;
A
#
# COMPACT_ATOMS: atom_id res chain seq x y z
N MET A 1 16.29 -21.15 17.73
CA MET A 1 16.52 -20.68 16.34
C MET A 1 15.62 -19.47 16.09
N SER A 2 16.08 -18.45 15.36
CA SER A 2 15.23 -17.29 15.03
C SER A 2 14.20 -17.64 13.96
N THR A 3 12.98 -17.10 14.10
CA THR A 3 11.91 -17.30 13.11
C THR A 3 12.14 -16.45 11.86
N LEU A 4 11.47 -16.79 10.76
CA LEU A 4 11.49 -15.97 9.53
C LEU A 4 11.02 -14.53 9.82
N GLY A 5 9.97 -14.37 10.64
CA GLY A 5 9.46 -13.07 11.05
C GLY A 5 10.47 -12.24 11.85
N GLU A 6 11.22 -12.86 12.77
CA GLU A 6 12.26 -12.17 13.54
C GLU A 6 13.42 -11.71 12.66
N ARG A 7 13.81 -12.49 11.65
CA ARG A 7 14.86 -12.13 10.69
C ARG A 7 14.44 -10.94 9.81
N LYS A 8 13.21 -10.97 9.30
CA LYS A 8 12.64 -9.83 8.55
C LYS A 8 12.54 -8.59 9.42
N CYS A 9 12.01 -8.72 10.63
CA CYS A 9 11.93 -7.62 11.59
C CYS A 9 13.31 -7.00 11.87
N ALA A 10 14.35 -7.82 12.09
CA ALA A 10 15.70 -7.31 12.29
C ALA A 10 16.25 -6.55 11.06
N LEU A 11 15.99 -7.08 9.87
CA LEU A 11 16.41 -6.48 8.61
C LEU A 11 15.67 -5.16 8.30
N LEU A 12 14.45 -4.98 8.79
CA LEU A 12 13.72 -3.71 8.74
C LEU A 12 14.23 -2.72 9.78
N LEU A 13 14.45 -3.18 11.02
CA LEU A 13 14.86 -2.31 12.11
C LEU A 13 16.26 -1.71 11.89
N VAL A 14 17.13 -2.38 11.12
CA VAL A 14 18.48 -1.88 10.83
C VAL A 14 18.49 -0.71 9.83
N THR A 15 17.45 -0.56 9.01
CA THR A 15 17.32 0.59 8.09
C THR A 15 16.76 1.85 8.77
N LEU A 16 16.20 1.69 9.98
CA LEU A 16 15.62 2.79 10.75
C LEU A 16 16.66 3.55 11.58
N ARG A 17 16.32 4.79 11.93
CA ARG A 17 17.12 5.59 12.88
C ARG A 17 17.13 4.91 14.25
N LYS A 18 18.25 5.08 14.97
CA LYS A 18 18.49 4.45 16.28
C LYS A 18 17.39 4.72 17.32
N GLY A 19 16.76 5.91 17.26
CA GLY A 19 15.63 6.27 18.13
C GLY A 19 14.38 5.43 17.86
N ASP A 20 13.95 5.39 16.60
CA ASP A 20 12.77 4.63 16.16
C ASP A 20 12.94 3.13 16.41
N ARG A 21 14.15 2.62 16.13
CA ARG A 21 14.51 1.23 16.42
C ARG A 21 14.35 0.87 17.89
N ARG A 22 14.82 1.71 18.81
CA ARG A 22 14.68 1.48 20.26
C ARG A 22 13.21 1.51 20.68
N HIS A 23 12.45 2.45 20.15
CA HIS A 23 11.02 2.57 20.44
C HIS A 23 10.25 1.31 20.00
N LEU A 24 10.48 0.84 18.77
CA LEU A 24 9.81 -0.34 18.23
C LEU A 24 10.22 -1.63 18.97
N LEU A 25 11.51 -1.80 19.28
CA LEU A 25 11.99 -2.95 20.05
C LEU A 25 11.41 -3.02 21.47
N ALA A 26 11.06 -1.88 22.08
CA ALA A 26 10.46 -1.83 23.40
C ALA A 26 9.00 -2.31 23.40
N ARG A 27 8.33 -2.29 22.24
CA ARG A 27 6.93 -2.72 22.08
C ARG A 27 6.78 -4.20 21.75
N LEU A 28 7.88 -4.91 21.48
CA LEU A 28 7.88 -6.34 21.19
C LEU A 28 7.87 -7.18 22.48
N PRO A 29 7.29 -8.39 22.45
CA PRO A 29 7.43 -9.37 23.53
C PRO A 29 8.90 -9.61 23.88
N ALA A 30 9.21 -9.73 25.18
CA ALA A 30 10.59 -9.75 25.67
C ALA A 30 11.47 -10.88 25.08
N ALA A 31 10.88 -12.02 24.71
CA ALA A 31 11.58 -13.10 24.03
C ALA A 31 11.99 -12.69 22.61
N SER A 32 11.04 -12.21 21.80
CA SER A 32 11.28 -11.76 20.44
C SER A 32 12.19 -10.54 20.38
N ALA A 33 12.04 -9.58 21.31
CA ALA A 33 12.90 -8.41 21.39
C ALA A 33 14.38 -8.79 21.61
N ARG A 34 14.66 -9.82 22.40
CA ARG A 34 16.03 -10.34 22.60
C ARG A 34 16.58 -10.99 21.33
N SER A 35 15.80 -11.85 20.69
CA SER A 35 16.19 -12.49 19.42
C SER A 35 16.47 -11.45 18.33
N VAL A 36 15.58 -10.47 18.17
CA VAL A 36 15.69 -9.43 17.14
C VAL A 36 16.87 -8.49 17.41
N ARG A 37 17.14 -8.10 18.67
CA ARG A 37 18.34 -7.30 19.00
C ARG A 37 19.63 -7.99 18.60
N ARG A 38 19.72 -9.31 18.84
CA ARG A 38 20.89 -10.10 18.44
C ARG A 38 21.06 -10.09 16.93
N LEU A 39 19.99 -10.33 16.18
CA LEU A 39 20.01 -10.32 14.71
C LEU A 39 20.35 -8.94 14.13
N VAL A 40 19.88 -7.84 14.75
CA VAL A 40 20.26 -6.48 14.33
C VAL A 40 21.76 -6.26 14.53
N ALA A 41 22.33 -6.70 15.66
CA ALA A 41 23.77 -6.57 15.92
C ALA A 41 24.60 -7.42 14.93
N GLU A 42 24.14 -8.62 14.60
CA GLU A 42 24.75 -9.48 13.58
C GLU A 42 24.72 -8.80 12.19
N LEU A 43 23.61 -8.17 11.82
CA LEU A 43 23.47 -7.46 10.53
C LEU A 43 24.32 -6.18 10.47
N GLU A 44 24.43 -5.42 11.57
CA GLU A 44 25.29 -4.22 11.64
C GLU A 44 26.79 -4.57 11.52
N ALA A 45 27.18 -5.79 11.92
CA ALA A 45 28.56 -6.25 11.83
C ALA A 45 28.95 -6.78 10.43
N LEU A 46 27.97 -7.03 9.55
CA LEU A 46 28.23 -7.50 8.20
C LEU A 46 28.50 -6.33 7.26
N PRO A 47 29.55 -6.40 6.40
CA PRO A 47 29.83 -5.38 5.39
C PRO A 47 28.92 -5.55 4.17
N LEU A 48 27.61 -5.61 4.39
CA LEU A 48 26.59 -5.79 3.35
C LEU A 48 25.76 -4.50 3.20
N PRO A 49 25.29 -4.18 1.99
CA PRO A 49 24.35 -3.08 1.78
C PRO A 49 22.96 -3.48 2.28
N VAL A 50 22.76 -3.44 3.60
CA VAL A 50 21.53 -3.95 4.24
C VAL A 50 20.29 -3.14 3.86
N SER A 51 20.45 -1.86 3.52
CA SER A 51 19.39 -1.01 2.95
C SER A 51 18.81 -1.60 1.66
N ASP A 52 19.68 -2.09 0.79
CA ASP A 52 19.30 -2.54 -0.56
C ASP A 52 18.64 -3.92 -0.46
N LEU A 53 19.17 -4.78 0.42
CA LEU A 53 18.54 -6.06 0.77
C LEU A 53 17.15 -5.87 1.37
N ALA A 54 16.97 -4.86 2.23
CA ALA A 54 15.67 -4.53 2.80
C ALA A 54 14.69 -4.04 1.74
N GLN A 55 15.14 -3.20 0.80
CA GLN A 55 14.29 -2.73 -0.29
C GLN A 55 13.84 -3.86 -1.21
N ILE A 56 14.73 -4.80 -1.56
CA ILE A 56 14.38 -5.96 -2.41
C ILE A 56 13.38 -6.87 -1.72
N LEU A 57 13.61 -7.21 -0.44
CA LEU A 57 12.69 -8.05 0.34
C LEU A 57 11.33 -7.38 0.58
N LEU A 58 11.33 -6.06 0.82
CA LEU A 58 10.11 -5.29 1.02
C LEU A 58 9.34 -5.04 -0.27
N ALA A 59 10.00 -4.93 -1.42
CA ALA A 59 9.31 -4.72 -2.68
C ALA A 59 8.32 -5.85 -2.97
N ASP A 60 8.67 -7.10 -2.63
CA ASP A 60 7.79 -8.26 -2.80
C ASP A 60 6.73 -8.39 -1.71
N GLU A 61 7.03 -8.04 -0.44
CA GLU A 61 6.03 -8.10 0.64
C GLU A 61 5.04 -6.95 0.63
N VAL A 62 5.50 -5.73 0.29
CA VAL A 62 4.61 -4.58 0.08
C VAL A 62 3.72 -4.89 -1.12
N ARG A 63 4.23 -5.45 -2.22
CA ARG A 63 3.38 -5.95 -3.31
C ARG A 63 2.40 -7.02 -2.83
N GLY A 64 2.79 -7.96 -1.97
CA GLY A 64 1.88 -8.99 -1.43
C GLY A 64 0.79 -8.46 -0.48
N LEU A 65 1.10 -7.41 0.29
CA LEU A 65 0.18 -6.73 1.21
C LEU A 65 -0.71 -5.69 0.50
N THR A 66 -0.17 -5.02 -0.51
CA THR A 66 -0.92 -4.04 -1.32
C THR A 66 -1.69 -4.72 -2.44
N THR A 67 -1.32 -5.88 -2.98
CA THR A 67 -2.11 -6.55 -4.04
C THR A 67 -3.53 -6.92 -3.60
N GLN A 68 -3.80 -7.01 -2.29
CA GLN A 68 -5.16 -7.17 -1.78
C GLN A 68 -5.95 -5.86 -1.67
N THR A 69 -5.31 -4.69 -1.86
CA THR A 69 -5.91 -3.35 -1.65
C THR A 69 -5.48 -2.27 -2.67
N SER A 70 -4.64 -2.59 -3.65
CA SER A 70 -4.08 -1.67 -4.64
C SER A 70 -4.50 -2.11 -6.04
N ILE A 71 -5.33 -1.29 -6.65
CA ILE A 71 -5.65 -1.34 -8.07
C ILE A 71 -4.43 -0.86 -8.88
N ASP A 72 -4.07 -1.58 -9.95
CA ASP A 72 -3.09 -1.07 -10.92
C ASP A 72 -3.67 0.14 -11.68
N LEU A 73 -2.82 1.03 -12.19
CA LEU A 73 -3.25 2.17 -13.00
C LEU A 73 -4.07 1.71 -14.22
N ASN A 74 -3.67 0.64 -14.91
CA ASN A 74 -4.45 0.16 -16.07
C ASN A 74 -5.83 -0.34 -15.67
N GLN A 75 -5.93 -1.02 -14.52
CA GLN A 75 -7.21 -1.47 -13.96
C GLN A 75 -8.07 -0.29 -13.52
N LEU A 76 -7.46 0.73 -12.91
CA LEU A 76 -8.12 1.97 -12.53
C LEU A 76 -8.66 2.68 -13.77
N MET A 77 -7.87 2.82 -14.83
CA MET A 77 -8.32 3.44 -16.08
C MET A 77 -9.39 2.60 -16.77
N ALA A 78 -9.36 1.28 -16.67
CA ALA A 78 -10.42 0.43 -17.22
C ALA A 78 -11.80 0.73 -16.61
N LEU A 79 -11.85 1.13 -15.33
CA LEU A 79 -13.09 1.51 -14.66
C LEU A 79 -13.73 2.78 -15.24
N SER A 80 -12.95 3.69 -15.85
CA SER A 80 -13.54 4.89 -16.46
C SER A 80 -14.43 4.57 -17.66
N GLY A 81 -14.19 3.44 -18.32
CA GLY A 81 -15.03 2.95 -19.43
C GLY A 81 -16.31 2.24 -18.96
N GLN A 82 -16.41 1.90 -17.67
CA GLN A 82 -17.52 1.12 -17.10
C GLN A 82 -18.38 1.94 -16.13
N LEU A 83 -17.79 2.93 -15.47
CA LEU A 83 -18.42 3.71 -14.42
C LEU A 83 -18.89 5.08 -14.91
N PRO A 84 -20.03 5.58 -14.41
CA PRO A 84 -20.40 6.98 -14.56
C PRO A 84 -19.36 7.93 -13.95
N PRO A 85 -19.20 9.17 -14.46
CA PRO A 85 -18.20 10.13 -13.96
C PRO A 85 -18.23 10.35 -12.44
N LEU A 86 -19.42 10.44 -11.84
CA LEU A 86 -19.63 10.57 -10.39
C LEU A 86 -19.01 9.40 -9.61
N TRP A 87 -19.20 8.17 -10.09
CA TRP A 87 -18.67 6.98 -9.43
C TRP A 87 -17.18 6.87 -9.62
N PHE A 88 -16.67 7.20 -10.80
CA PHE A 88 -15.24 7.21 -11.05
C PHE A 88 -14.51 8.27 -10.21
N ALA A 89 -15.10 9.46 -10.03
CA ALA A 89 -14.59 10.49 -9.11
C ALA A 89 -14.49 9.97 -7.66
N ARG A 90 -15.47 9.19 -7.20
CA ARG A 90 -15.43 8.52 -5.88
C ARG A 90 -14.27 7.54 -5.79
N VAL A 91 -14.07 6.71 -6.81
CA VAL A 91 -12.94 5.79 -6.88
C VAL A 91 -11.62 6.57 -6.78
N LEU A 92 -11.43 7.61 -7.59
CA LEU A 92 -10.22 8.43 -7.53
C LEU A 92 -9.99 9.05 -6.14
N SER A 93 -11.04 9.57 -5.51
CA SER A 93 -10.95 10.20 -4.18
C SER A 93 -10.48 9.26 -3.07
N VAL A 94 -10.68 7.95 -3.25
CA VAL A 94 -10.36 6.91 -2.27
C VAL A 94 -8.93 6.38 -2.45
N TRP A 95 -8.35 6.50 -3.65
CA TRP A 95 -6.98 6.10 -3.96
C TRP A 95 -6.01 7.27 -3.94
N GLY A 96 -5.70 7.78 -2.73
CA GLY A 96 -4.78 8.90 -2.50
C GLY A 96 -3.30 8.66 -2.87
N GLY A 97 -2.97 7.51 -3.48
CA GLY A 97 -1.62 7.20 -3.98
C GLY A 97 -1.38 7.64 -5.43
N VAL A 98 -2.41 8.12 -6.14
CA VAL A 98 -2.31 8.50 -7.55
C VAL A 98 -2.67 9.97 -7.73
N ASN A 99 -1.87 10.70 -8.51
CA ASN A 99 -2.14 12.11 -8.79
C ASN A 99 -3.40 12.24 -9.67
N HIS A 100 -4.45 12.87 -9.14
CA HIS A 100 -5.72 13.04 -9.87
C HIS A 100 -5.54 13.79 -11.20
N ALA A 101 -4.64 14.78 -11.27
CA ALA A 101 -4.38 15.50 -12.51
C ALA A 101 -3.79 14.59 -13.60
N PHE A 102 -2.98 13.62 -13.19
CA PHE A 102 -2.44 12.61 -14.10
C PHE A 102 -3.54 11.65 -14.57
N CYS A 103 -4.39 11.15 -13.67
CA CYS A 103 -5.54 10.30 -14.05
C CYS A 103 -6.47 11.02 -15.02
N LEU A 104 -6.82 12.29 -14.75
CA LEU A 104 -7.67 13.09 -15.62
C LEU A 104 -7.05 13.29 -17.02
N SER A 105 -5.73 13.40 -17.12
CA SER A 105 -5.03 13.55 -18.40
C SER A 105 -5.08 12.30 -19.30
N LEU A 106 -5.39 11.14 -18.72
CA LEU A 106 -5.49 9.86 -19.42
C LEU A 106 -6.94 9.55 -19.90
N LEU A 107 -7.91 10.40 -19.54
CA LEU A 107 -9.32 10.23 -19.88
C LEU A 107 -9.67 10.99 -21.16
N GLU A 108 -10.77 10.60 -21.78
CA GLU A 108 -11.38 11.40 -22.84
C GLU A 108 -11.81 12.77 -22.29
N SER A 109 -11.53 13.85 -23.02
CA SER A 109 -11.70 15.23 -22.54
C SER A 109 -13.10 15.52 -21.96
N SER A 110 -14.15 15.03 -22.64
CA SER A 110 -15.55 15.23 -22.22
C SER A 110 -15.91 14.52 -20.92
N TYR A 111 -15.26 13.37 -20.66
CA TYR A 111 -15.42 12.59 -19.43
C TYR A 111 -14.55 13.17 -18.31
N ALA A 112 -13.32 13.57 -18.64
CA ALA A 112 -12.37 14.18 -17.71
C ALA A 112 -12.95 15.45 -17.06
N ASP A 113 -13.59 16.32 -17.84
CA ASP A 113 -14.21 17.54 -17.32
C ASP A 113 -15.32 17.23 -16.32
N LYS A 114 -16.19 16.26 -16.63
CA LYS A 114 -17.25 15.81 -15.70
C LYS A 114 -16.68 15.22 -14.42
N VAL A 115 -15.66 14.37 -14.51
CA VAL A 115 -15.01 13.78 -13.33
C VAL A 115 -14.35 14.86 -12.48
N LYS A 116 -13.73 15.86 -13.12
CA LYS A 116 -13.10 16.99 -12.44
C LYS A 116 -14.12 17.82 -11.66
N ASP A 117 -15.28 18.11 -12.25
CA ASP A 117 -16.36 18.84 -11.58
C ASP A 117 -16.87 18.06 -10.35
N GLU A 118 -17.06 16.75 -10.48
CA GLU A 118 -17.48 15.88 -9.38
C GLU A 118 -16.44 15.81 -8.25
N LEU A 119 -15.14 15.80 -8.60
CA LEU A 119 -14.05 15.84 -7.62
C LEU A 119 -14.00 17.17 -6.85
N GLN A 120 -14.34 18.29 -7.48
CA GLN A 120 -14.39 19.60 -6.81
C GLN A 120 -15.56 19.71 -5.83
N GLY A 121 -16.68 19.06 -6.13
CA GLY A 121 -17.86 19.00 -5.25
C GLY A 121 -17.74 18.00 -4.09
N PHE A 122 -16.64 17.24 -4.02
CA PHE A 122 -16.55 16.09 -3.14
C PHE A 122 -16.16 16.45 -1.70
N SER A 123 -17.00 16.07 -0.73
CA SER A 123 -16.68 16.17 0.70
C SER A 123 -15.86 14.96 1.16
N PRO A 124 -14.88 15.11 2.07
CA PRO A 124 -14.09 13.98 2.56
C PRO A 124 -14.98 12.87 3.13
N MET A 125 -14.76 11.66 2.64
CA MET A 125 -15.59 10.50 2.95
C MET A 125 -15.27 9.95 4.35
N PRO A 126 -16.29 9.49 5.12
CA PRO A 126 -16.04 8.81 6.38
C PRO A 126 -15.18 7.55 6.18
N PRO A 127 -14.28 7.20 7.12
CA PRO A 127 -13.32 6.11 6.94
C PRO A 127 -13.96 4.75 6.61
N LYS A 128 -15.11 4.43 7.21
CA LYS A 128 -15.83 3.17 6.93
C LYS A 128 -16.36 3.09 5.50
N LEU A 129 -16.80 4.23 4.95
CA LEU A 129 -17.33 4.29 3.60
C LEU A 129 -16.19 4.25 2.57
N LEU A 130 -15.05 4.87 2.89
CA LEU A 130 -13.82 4.78 2.11
C LEU A 130 -13.38 3.32 1.95
N GLU A 131 -13.33 2.56 3.03
CA GLU A 131 -12.96 1.13 2.99
C GLU A 131 -14.00 0.27 2.25
N ALA A 132 -15.29 0.57 2.39
CA ALA A 132 -16.34 -0.11 1.64
C ALA A 132 -16.22 0.12 0.12
N VAL A 133 -15.93 1.36 -0.30
CA VAL A 133 -15.70 1.68 -1.72
C VAL A 133 -14.44 0.98 -2.25
N LYS A 134 -13.37 0.90 -1.46
CA LYS A 134 -12.18 0.12 -1.85
C LYS A 134 -12.52 -1.34 -2.10
N ALA A 135 -13.24 -1.97 -1.16
CA ALA A 135 -13.62 -3.38 -1.26
C ALA A 135 -14.47 -3.65 -2.51
N GLU A 136 -15.45 -2.80 -2.78
CA GLU A 136 -16.33 -2.94 -3.95
C GLU A 136 -15.55 -2.84 -5.27
N VAL A 137 -14.66 -1.85 -5.38
CA VAL A 137 -13.84 -1.69 -6.58
C VAL A 137 -12.90 -2.87 -6.79
N MET A 138 -12.33 -3.43 -5.72
CA MET A 138 -11.51 -4.65 -5.82
C MET A 138 -12.33 -5.85 -6.30
N HIS A 139 -13.60 -5.96 -5.90
CA HIS A 139 -14.52 -6.99 -6.38
C HIS A 139 -14.82 -6.85 -7.88
N VAL A 140 -15.09 -5.62 -8.34
CA VAL A 140 -15.34 -5.33 -9.77
C VAL A 140 -14.13 -5.64 -10.65
N VAL A 141 -12.92 -5.41 -10.14
CA VAL A 141 -11.67 -5.63 -10.88
C VAL A 141 -11.21 -7.10 -10.85
N GLN A 142 -11.65 -7.90 -9.87
CA GLN A 142 -11.33 -9.33 -9.74
C GLN A 142 -12.60 -10.21 -9.79
N PRO A 143 -13.25 -10.38 -10.97
CA PRO A 143 -14.48 -11.15 -11.07
C PRO A 143 -14.32 -12.66 -10.81
N ASP A 144 -13.11 -13.21 -10.81
CA ASP A 144 -12.85 -14.65 -10.69
C ASP A 144 -12.43 -15.08 -9.28
N ARG A 145 -13.38 -15.21 -8.35
CA ARG A 145 -13.18 -16.02 -7.13
C ARG A 145 -14.39 -16.83 -6.61
N GLU A 146 -15.53 -16.84 -7.29
CA GLU A 146 -16.73 -17.59 -6.86
C GLU A 146 -17.07 -18.84 -7.69
N ALA A 147 -16.12 -19.44 -8.43
CA ALA A 147 -16.36 -20.67 -9.21
C ALA A 147 -15.37 -21.82 -8.92
N ALA A 148 -14.94 -22.01 -7.67
CA ALA A 148 -14.16 -23.17 -7.24
C ALA A 148 -14.65 -23.73 -5.90
#